data_AF-A0A0N4UE76-F1
#
_entry.id   AF-A0A0N4UE76-F1
#
_cell.length_a   1.000
_cell.length_b   1.000
_cell.length_c   1.000
_cell.angle_alpha   90.00
_cell.angle_beta   90.00
_cell.angle_gamma   90.00
#
_symmetry.space_group_name_H-M   'P 1'
#
loop_
_entity.id
_entity.type
_entity.pdbx_description
1 polymer ?
#
loop_
_entity_poly.entity_id
_entity_poly.type
_entity_poly.pdbx_seq_one_letter_code
_entity_poly.pdbx_strand_id
1 'polypeptide(L)' 'MKMRKSLAHSLLISELFSQLRFPIKPIDLKKRIESLIEREYMSRDKDDANMYHYVT' A
#
# COMPACT_ATOMS: atom_id res chain seq x y z
N MET A 1 -3.25 -5.56 -3.87
CA MET A 1 -4.00 -4.56 -4.66
C MET A 1 -4.63 -5.10 -5.95
N LYS A 2 -4.04 -6.03 -6.70
CA LYS A 2 -4.73 -6.59 -7.90
C LYS A 2 -6.14 -7.18 -7.60
N MET A 3 -6.35 -7.75 -6.41
CA MET A 3 -7.65 -8.26 -5.96
C MET A 3 -8.61 -7.15 -5.45
N ARG A 4 -8.08 -6.00 -5.00
CA ARG A 4 -8.86 -4.90 -4.41
C ARG A 4 -8.45 -3.58 -5.03
N LYS A 5 -9.37 -2.99 -5.80
CA LYS A 5 -9.12 -1.71 -6.51
C LYS A 5 -8.81 -0.55 -5.56
N SER A 6 -9.29 -0.60 -4.32
CA SER A 6 -9.00 0.38 -3.28
C SER A 6 -8.75 -0.28 -1.93
N LEU A 7 -7.87 0.30 -1.12
CA LEU A 7 -7.60 -0.16 0.25
C LEU A 7 -7.07 0.99 1.13
N ALA A 8 -7.61 1.09 2.35
CA ALA A 8 -7.11 2.04 3.35
C ALA A 8 -5.72 1.66 3.85
N HIS A 9 -4.92 2.64 4.27
CA HIS A 9 -3.54 2.46 4.69
C HIS A 9 -3.41 1.47 5.85
N SER A 10 -4.21 1.63 6.90
CA SER A 10 -4.20 0.73 8.06
C SER A 10 -4.48 -0.73 7.68
N LEU A 11 -5.45 -0.94 6.78
CA LEU A 11 -5.80 -2.27 6.29
C LEU A 11 -4.69 -2.85 5.40
N LEU A 12 -4.12 -2.05 4.50
CA LEU A 12 -2.99 -2.45 3.66
C LEU A 12 -1.81 -2.90 4.52
N ILE A 13 -1.45 -2.12 5.54
CA ILE A 13 -0.36 -2.43 6.45
C ILE A 13 -0.65 -3.72 7.23
N SER A 14 -1.86 -3.88 7.76
CA SER A 14 -2.29 -5.10 8.46
C SER A 14 -2.21 -6.35 7.58
N GLU A 15 -2.68 -6.26 6.33
CA GLU A 15 -2.58 -7.36 5.36
C GLU A 15 -1.15 -7.69 4.97
N LEU A 16 -0.29 -6.67 4.84
CA LEU A 16 1.13 -6.89 4.57
C LEU A 16 1.78 -7.61 5.75
N PHE A 17 1.53 -7.19 6.99
CA PHE A 17 2.07 -7.89 8.16
C PHE A 17 1.55 -9.32 8.32
N SER A 18 0.31 -9.62 7.93
CA SER A 18 -0.21 -10.99 8.00
C SER A 18 0.37 -11.92 6.93
N GLN A 19 0.77 -11.38 5.77
CA GLN A 19 1.37 -12.15 4.68
C GLN A 19 2.89 -12.35 4.84
N LEU A 20 3.58 -11.39 5.47
CA LEU A 20 5.01 -11.43 5.65
C LEU A 20 5.39 -12.36 6.80
N ARG A 21 6.17 -13.40 6.50
CA ARG A 21 6.70 -14.38 7.49
C ARG A 21 8.01 -13.93 8.15
N PHE A 22 8.38 -12.66 7.99
CA PHE A 22 9.62 -12.08 8.51
C PHE A 22 9.36 -10.69 9.11
N PRO A 23 10.15 -10.27 10.11
CA PRO A 23 10.02 -8.93 10.67
C PRO A 23 10.46 -7.88 9.65
N ILE A 24 9.57 -6.93 9.35
CA ILE A 24 9.85 -5.77 8.51
C ILE A 24 9.73 -4.49 9.35
N LYS A 25 10.63 -3.54 9.14
CA LYS A 25 10.50 -2.23 9.80
C LYS A 25 9.44 -1.41 9.07
N PRO A 26 8.55 -0.68 9.78
CA PRO A 26 7.53 0.16 9.15
C PRO A 26 8.09 1.16 8.13
N ILE A 27 9.33 1.63 8.33
CA ILE A 27 10.01 2.55 7.40
C ILE A 27 10.28 1.91 6.03
N ASP A 28 10.60 0.62 5.99
CA ASP A 28 10.87 -0.10 4.75
C ASP A 28 9.58 -0.35 3.97
N LEU A 29 8.48 -0.60 4.69
CA LEU A 29 7.16 -0.76 4.11
C LEU A 29 6.67 0.55 3.46
N LYS A 30 6.89 1.68 4.15
CA LYS A 30 6.58 3.01 3.62
C LYS A 30 7.35 3.29 2.32
N LYS A 31 8.66 3.05 2.30
CA LYS A 31 9.50 3.19 1.08
C LYS A 31 8.99 2.32 -0.07
N ARG A 32 8.49 1.11 0.22
CA ARG A 32 7.94 0.23 -0.80
C ARG A 32 6.63 0.73 -1.37
N ILE A 33 5.74 1.28 -0.54
CA ILE A 33 4.50 1.91 -0.98
C ILE A 33 4.81 3.13 -1.87
N GLU A 34 5.75 3.98 -1.45
CA GLU A 34 6.21 5.14 -2.23
C GLU A 34 6.76 4.70 -3.60
N SER A 35 7.64 3.69 -3.63
CA SER A 35 8.18 3.15 -4.89
C SER A 35 7.10 2.56 -5.81
N LEU A 36 6.01 2.01 -5.27
CA LEU A 36 4.89 1.50 -6.08
C LEU A 36 4.02 2.63 -6.63
N ILE A 37 3.94 3.77 -5.93
CA ILE A 37 3.25 4.96 -6.42
C ILE A 37 4.05 5.64 -7.52
N GLU A 38 5.37 5.78 -7.34
CA GLU A 38 6.28 6.35 -8.35
C GLU A 38 6.27 5.54 -9.65
N ARG A 39 6.05 4.24 -9.57
CA ARG A 39 5.96 3.33 -10.72
C ARG A 39 4.54 3.18 -11.27
N GLU A 40 3.61 4.02 -10.82
CA GLU A 40 2.21 4.04 -11.28
C GLU A 40 1.49 2.70 -11.12
N TYR A 41 1.87 1.87 -10.14
CA TYR A 41 1.11 0.66 -9.78
C TYR A 41 -0.01 0.95 -8.79
N MET A 42 0.11 2.05 -8.05
CA MET A 42 -0.89 2.51 -7.10
C MET A 42 -0.92 4.04 -7.10
N SER A 43 -2.04 4.63 -6.70
CA SER A 43 -2.17 6.06 -6.48
C SER A 43 -2.84 6.32 -5.13
N ARG A 44 -2.60 7.51 -4.56
CA ARG A 44 -3.38 7.96 -3.38
C ARG A 44 -4.70 8.54 -3.87
N ASP A 45 -5.74 8.38 -3.06
CA ASP A 45 -7.00 9.07 -3.31
C ASP A 45 -6.80 10.59 -3.22
N LYS A 46 -7.57 11.30 -4.04
CA LYS A 46 -7.52 12.76 -4.17
C LYS A 46 -8.11 13.49 -2.95
N ASP A 47 -9.07 12.87 -2.28
CA ASP A 47 -9.80 13.42 -1.14
C ASP A 47 -9.29 12.83 0.19
N ASP A 48 -8.78 11.58 0.20
CA ASP A 48 -8.23 10.92 1.38
C ASP A 48 -6.83 10.31 1.16
N ALA A 49 -5.81 10.96 1.73
CA ALA A 49 -4.43 10.48 1.67
C ALA A 49 -4.20 9.10 2.33
N ASN A 50 -5.15 8.60 3.14
CA ASN A 50 -5.09 7.28 3.74
C ASN A 50 -5.67 6.18 2.84
N MET A 51 -6.24 6.52 1.67
CA MET A 51 -6.78 5.54 0.74
C MET A 51 -5.83 5.37 -0.45
N TYR A 52 -5.56 4.11 -0.83
CA TYR A 52 -4.77 3.77 -2.00
C TYR A 52 -5.63 3.09 -3.05
N HIS A 53 -5.45 3.47 -4.30
CA HIS A 53 -6.08 2.85 -5.46
C HIS A 53 -5.06 2.05 -6.25
N TYR A 54 -5.48 0.92 -6.79
CA TYR A 54 -4.71 0.15 -7.75
C TYR A 54 -4.83 0.80 -9.13
N VAL A 55 -3.69 1.10 -9.75
CA VAL A 55 -3.61 1.62 -11.12
C VAL A 55 -3.31 0.43 -12.04
N THR A 56 -4.13 0.26 -13.08
CA THR A 56 -3.96 -0.81 -14.08
C THR A 56 -3.21 -0.27 -15.29
#